data_AF-A0A4P5YKF0-F1
#
_entry.id   AF-A0A4P5YKF0-F1
#
_cell.length_a   1.000
_cell.length_b   1.000
_cell.length_c   1.000
_cell.angle_alpha   90.00
_cell.angle_beta   90.00
_cell.angle_gamma   90.00
#
_symmetry.space_group_name_H-M   'P 1'
#
loop_
_entity.id
_entity.type
_entity.pdbx_description
1 polymer ?
#
loop_
_entity_poly.entity_id
_entity_poly.type
_entity_poly.pdbx_seq_one_letter_code
_entity_poly.pdbx_strand_id
1 'polypeptide(L)'
;MKTLTASKARQTLGACLTQAVAGKDIGILWNGQIVALRVVGVHSDDWTLSEYALAEKELASATRNIERRARHEHKTRKARVWDGTATGLRG
;
A
#
# COMPACT_ATOMS: atom_id res chain seq x y z
N MET A 1 0.53 18.59 16.95
CA MET A 1 0.39 18.67 15.48
C MET A 1 0.42 20.12 15.01
N LYS A 2 1.30 20.46 14.05
CA LYS A 2 1.40 21.77 13.40
C LYS A 2 0.79 21.70 12.00
N THR A 3 -0.24 22.51 11.75
CA THR A 3 -0.96 22.52 10.46
C THR A 3 -0.52 23.70 9.60
N LEU A 4 -0.28 23.46 8.31
CA LEU A 4 0.15 24.46 7.34
C LEU A 4 -0.82 24.44 6.16
N THR A 5 -1.01 25.58 5.49
CA THR A 5 -1.69 25.59 4.19
C THR A 5 -0.81 24.90 3.14
N ALA A 6 -1.43 24.32 2.11
CA ALA A 6 -0.69 23.68 1.04
C ALA A 6 0.29 24.62 0.31
N SER A 7 -0.06 25.90 0.16
CA SER A 7 0.84 26.91 -0.40
C SER A 7 2.09 27.10 0.46
N LYS A 8 1.94 27.17 1.79
CA LYS A 8 3.07 27.32 2.71
C LYS A 8 3.91 26.05 2.76
N ALA A 9 3.27 24.89 2.82
CA ALA A 9 3.94 23.59 2.81
C ALA A 9 4.79 23.39 1.54
N ARG A 10 4.30 23.82 0.37
CA ARG A 10 5.05 23.78 -0.90
C ARG A 10 6.34 24.62 -0.82
N GLN A 11 6.26 25.84 -0.29
CA GLN A 11 7.42 26.73 -0.16
C GLN A 11 8.45 26.22 0.87
N THR A 12 7.99 25.49 1.89
CA THR A 12 8.85 25.03 3.00
C THR A 12 8.93 23.50 3.09
N LEU A 13 8.83 22.79 1.97
CA LEU A 13 8.71 21.33 1.97
C LEU A 13 9.88 20.65 2.67
N GLY A 14 11.12 21.04 2.34
CA GLY A 14 12.33 20.48 2.97
C GLY A 14 12.30 20.58 4.50
N ALA A 15 11.92 21.74 5.05
CA ALA A 15 11.78 21.93 6.48
C ALA A 15 10.64 21.10 7.09
N CYS A 16 9.53 20.91 6.36
CA CYS A 16 8.43 20.04 6.79
C CYS A 16 8.88 18.58 6.86
N LEU A 17 9.66 18.12 5.88
CA LEU A 17 10.22 16.77 5.84
C LEU A 17 11.23 16.55 6.98
N THR A 18 12.18 17.48 7.20
CA THR A 18 13.13 17.38 8.33
C THR A 18 12.39 17.27 9.66
N GLN A 19 11.30 18.02 9.85
CA GLN A 19 10.50 17.97 11.07
C GLN A 19 9.73 16.66 11.20
N ALA A 20 9.13 16.16 10.12
CA ALA A 20 8.44 14.87 10.12
C ALA A 20 9.40 13.70 10.41
N VAL A 21 10.61 13.73 9.84
CA VAL A 21 11.68 12.75 10.15
C VAL A 21 12.12 12.83 11.61
N ALA A 22 12.16 14.03 12.19
CA ALA A 22 12.42 14.22 13.62
C ALA A 22 11.24 13.81 14.53
N GLY A 23 10.20 13.16 14.01
CA GLY A 23 9.04 12.69 14.77
C GLY A 23 8.03 13.79 15.13
N LYS A 24 8.11 14.98 14.52
CA LYS A 24 7.13 16.05 14.76
C LYS A 24 5.89 15.83 13.91
N ASP A 25 4.72 15.95 14.53
CA ASP A 25 3.44 15.91 13.82
C ASP A 25 3.23 17.15 12.94
N ILE A 26 3.32 16.98 11.62
CA ILE A 26 3.06 18.00 10.60
C ILE A 26 1.81 17.63 9.81
N GLY A 27 0.87 18.56 9.69
CA GLY A 27 -0.33 18.43 8.87
C GLY A 27 -0.40 19.50 7.77
N ILE A 28 -0.96 19.15 6.61
CA ILE A 28 -1.20 20.06 5.50
C ILE A 28 -2.71 20.17 5.28
N LEU A 29 -3.25 21.39 5.34
CA LEU A 29 -4.63 21.66 4.97
C LEU A 29 -4.75 21.65 3.43
N TRP A 30 -5.53 20.70 2.91
CA TRP A 30 -5.83 20.53 1.50
C TRP A 30 -7.33 20.28 1.32
N ASN A 31 -8.01 21.16 0.58
CA ASN A 31 -9.45 21.03 0.29
C ASN A 31 -10.32 20.77 1.54
N GLY A 32 -10.04 21.46 2.65
CA GLY A 32 -10.77 21.31 3.92
C GLY A 32 -10.39 20.09 4.75
N GLN A 33 -9.46 19.25 4.27
CA GLN A 33 -8.94 18.09 4.99
C GLN A 33 -7.52 18.33 5.47
N ILE A 34 -7.13 17.71 6.58
CA ILE A 34 -5.76 17.73 7.08
C ILE A 34 -5.07 16.43 6.66
N VAL A 35 -4.02 16.56 5.85
CA VAL A 35 -3.15 15.45 5.43
C VAL A 35 -1.90 15.44 6.30
N ALA A 36 -1.69 14.38 7.09
CA ALA A 36 -0.52 14.25 7.95
C ALA A 36 0.71 13.76 7.17
N LEU A 37 1.86 14.40 7.39
CA LEU A 37 3.15 13.88 6.93
C LEU A 37 3.66 12.86 7.93
N ARG A 38 3.82 11.61 7.48
CA ARG A 38 4.43 10.54 8.26
C ARG A 38 5.54 9.91 7.44
N VAL A 39 6.67 9.67 8.08
CA VAL A 39 7.72 8.85 7.48
C VAL A 39 7.19 7.43 7.40
N VAL A 40 7.23 6.87 6.21
CA VAL A 40 6.92 5.47 5.94
C VAL A 40 8.20 4.82 5.42
N GLY A 41 8.50 3.63 5.92
CA GLY A 41 9.58 2.82 5.34
C GLY A 41 9.19 2.47 3.91
N VAL A 42 9.99 2.92 2.94
CA VAL A 42 9.85 2.48 1.56
C VAL A 42 10.87 1.37 1.34
N HIS A 43 10.39 0.14 1.28
CA HIS A 43 11.22 -1.01 0.94
C HIS A 43 11.33 -1.08 -0.58
N SER A 44 12.55 -0.92 -1.13
CA SER A 44 12.81 -1.13 -2.57
C SER A 44 12.85 -2.59 -2.95
N ASP A 45 13.06 -3.45 -1.96
CA ASP A 45 13.09 -4.88 -2.13
C ASP A 45 11.65 -5.37 -1.93
N ASP A 46 11.09 -5.93 -3.00
CA ASP A 46 9.77 -6.54 -3.08
C ASP A 46 9.20 -6.90 -1.70
N TRP A 47 8.23 -6.11 -1.23
CA TRP A 47 7.51 -6.30 0.03
C TRP A 47 7.08 -7.77 0.25
N THR A 48 6.83 -8.49 -0.84
CA THR A 48 6.52 -9.92 -0.87
C THR A 48 7.62 -10.85 -0.35
N LEU A 49 8.90 -10.51 -0.44
CA LEU A 49 10.00 -11.35 0.06
C LEU A 49 10.06 -11.35 1.59
N SER A 50 9.83 -10.19 2.20
CA SER A 50 9.79 -10.00 3.65
C SER A 50 8.53 -10.62 4.26
N GLU A 51 7.36 -10.39 3.65
CA GLU A 51 6.08 -10.83 4.21
C GLU A 51 5.93 -12.36 4.22
N TYR A 52 6.43 -13.04 3.18
CA TYR A 52 6.29 -14.48 3.04
C TYR A 52 7.57 -15.26 3.39
N ALA A 53 8.67 -14.56 3.73
CA ALA A 53 9.99 -15.15 3.95
C ALA A 53 10.43 -16.11 2.82
N LEU A 54 10.01 -15.80 1.58
CA LEU A 54 10.34 -16.61 0.39
C LEU A 54 11.45 -15.94 -0.39
N ALA A 55 12.34 -16.74 -0.97
CA ALA A 55 13.26 -16.23 -1.98
C ALA A 55 12.48 -15.85 -3.25
N GLU A 56 12.98 -14.89 -4.02
CA GLU A 56 12.32 -14.37 -5.24
C GLU A 56 11.92 -15.47 -6.23
N LYS A 57 12.77 -16.49 -6.35
CA LYS A 57 12.54 -17.65 -7.22
C LYS A 57 11.34 -18.50 -6.75
N GLU A 58 11.15 -18.61 -5.45
CA GLU A 58 10.06 -19.36 -4.82
C GLU A 58 8.75 -18.58 -4.94
N LEU A 59 8.79 -17.27 -4.73
CA LEU A 59 7.66 -16.37 -4.97
C LEU A 59 7.20 -16.44 -6.43
N ALA A 60 8.12 -16.35 -7.39
CA ALA A 60 7.79 -16.47 -8.81
C ALA A 60 7.19 -17.84 -9.18
N SER A 61 7.62 -18.91 -8.50
CA SER A 61 7.03 -20.24 -8.64
C SER A 61 5.59 -20.29 -8.09
N ALA A 62 5.39 -19.75 -6.89
CA ALA A 62 4.08 -19.67 -6.23
C ALA A 62 3.07 -18.88 -7.07
N THR A 63 3.45 -17.69 -7.55
CA THR A 63 2.62 -16.86 -8.43
C THR A 63 2.19 -17.63 -9.68
N ARG A 64 3.14 -18.28 -10.38
CA ARG A 64 2.83 -19.08 -11.58
C ARG A 64 1.86 -20.23 -11.29
N ASN A 65 1.97 -20.87 -10.13
CA ASN A 65 1.08 -21.95 -9.73
C ASN A 65 -0.33 -21.44 -9.41
N ILE A 66 -0.44 -20.34 -8.66
CA ILE A 66 -1.73 -19.69 -8.34
C ILE A 66 -2.44 -19.28 -9.62
N GLU A 67 -1.75 -18.59 -10.53
CA GLU A 67 -2.34 -18.16 -11.79
C GLU A 67 -2.80 -19.35 -12.65
N ARG A 68 -1.99 -20.41 -12.74
CA ARG A 68 -2.34 -21.61 -13.51
C ARG A 68 -3.60 -22.25 -12.94
N ARG A 69 -3.70 -22.36 -11.62
CA ARG A 69 -4.86 -22.89 -10.93
C ARG A 69 -6.10 -22.02 -11.15
N ALA A 70 -5.98 -20.71 -10.97
CA ALA A 70 -7.08 -19.77 -11.19
C ALA A 70 -7.60 -19.84 -12.64
N ARG A 71 -6.70 -19.87 -13.63
CA ARG A 71 -7.09 -20.04 -15.05
C ARG A 71 -7.82 -21.37 -15.29
N HIS A 72 -7.35 -22.46 -14.68
CA HIS A 72 -8.00 -23.77 -14.81
C HIS A 72 -9.39 -23.79 -14.15
N GLU A 73 -9.52 -23.27 -12.93
CA GLU A 73 -10.78 -23.20 -12.20
C GLU A 73 -11.80 -22.29 -12.91
N HIS A 74 -11.34 -21.18 -13.49
CA HIS A 74 -12.18 -20.30 -14.30
C HIS A 74 -12.65 -21.00 -15.59
N LYS A 75 -11.74 -21.67 -16.32
CA LYS A 75 -12.08 -22.42 -17.55
C LYS A 75 -13.08 -23.56 -17.27
N THR A 76 -12.94 -24.22 -16.12
CA THR A 76 -13.80 -25.34 -15.72
C THR A 76 -15.06 -24.93 -14.96
N ARG A 77 -15.32 -23.61 -14.81
CA ARG A 77 -16.46 -23.05 -14.05
C ARG A 77 -16.53 -23.53 -12.59
N LYS A 78 -15.39 -23.89 -12.02
CA LYS A 78 -15.25 -24.28 -10.60
C LYS A 78 -14.84 -23.10 -9.72
N ALA A 79 -14.40 -21.99 -10.31
CA ALA A 79 -14.13 -20.75 -9.60
C ALA A 79 -15.44 -20.13 -9.10
N ARG A 80 -15.47 -19.72 -7.83
CA ARG A 80 -16.55 -18.89 -7.30
C ARG A 80 -16.42 -17.49 -7.89
N VAL A 81 -17.52 -16.97 -8.41
CA VAL A 81 -17.59 -15.57 -8.86
C VAL A 81 -17.81 -14.71 -7.63
N TRP A 82 -16.92 -13.75 -7.42
CA TRP A 82 -17.13 -12.76 -6.36
C TRP A 82 -18.27 -11.82 -6.75
N ASP A 83 -19.26 -11.72 -5.87
CA ASP A 83 -20.49 -10.95 -6.09
C ASP A 83 -20.36 -9.46 -5.72
N GLY A 84 -19.16 -9.02 -5.31
CA GLY A 84 -18.90 -7.65 -4.89
C GLY A 84 -19.28 -7.35 -3.44
N THR A 85 -19.78 -8.33 -2.69
CA THR A 85 -20.24 -8.13 -1.30
C THR A 85 -19.20 -8.56 -0.27
N ALA A 86 -19.30 -7.97 0.93
CA ALA A 86 -18.47 -8.37 2.07
C ALA A 86 -18.74 -9.82 2.52
N THR A 87 -19.95 -10.32 2.27
CA THR A 87 -20.34 -11.72 2.54
C THR A 87 -19.65 -12.66 1.55
N GLY A 88 -19.68 -12.35 0.26
CA GLY A 88 -18.97 -13.13 -0.78
C GLY A 88 -17.45 -13.07 -0.68
N LEU A 89 -16.90 -12.12 0.09
CA LEU A 89 -15.45 -11.97 0.32
C LEU A 89 -14.89 -13.00 1.31
N ARG A 90 -15.74 -13.59 2.16
CA ARG A 90 -15.33 -14.58 3.18
C ARG A 90 -15.47 -16.04 2.72
N GLY A 91 -16.03 -16.26 1.52
CA GLY A 91 -16.27 -17.57 0.92
C GLY A 91 -17.73 -17.93 0.82
#